data_AF-A0A971UCP1-F1
#
_entry.id   AF-A0A971UCP1-F1
#
_cell.length_a   1.000
_cell.length_b   1.000
_cell.length_c   1.000
_cell.angle_alpha   90.00
_cell.angle_beta   90.00
_cell.angle_gamma   90.00
#
_symmetry.space_group_name_H-M   'P 1'
#
loop_
_entity.id
_entity.type
_entity.pdbx_description
1 polymer ?
#
loop_
_entity_poly.entity_id
_entity_poly.type
_entity_poly.pdbx_seq_one_letter_code
_entity_poly.pdbx_strand_id
1 'polypeptide(L)'
;MNGKELPGQAAKKEAEGLFFTPAFQALTIGVPFCVFKMLFGLAALRAAAPQGALYIFAWLIMAWAAADLIMNLIRVFYHLAGRASPIEYCTLAQAGRFFDRPRLFLAVDTLISFSLICFVLWSGWIALFTPREACLWYAATTLNLISVSIVNIRIELRRGS
;
A
#
# COMPACT_ATOMS: atom_id res chain seq x y z
N MET A 1 -33.70 -29.57 -4.83
CA MET A 1 -34.21 -28.20 -5.08
C MET A 1 -33.02 -27.32 -5.43
N ASN A 2 -32.76 -27.13 -6.73
CA ASN A 2 -31.67 -26.27 -7.23
C ASN A 2 -32.14 -24.82 -7.21
N GLY A 3 -31.77 -24.07 -6.18
CA GLY A 3 -31.96 -22.61 -6.16
C GLY A 3 -30.98 -21.97 -7.14
N LYS A 4 -31.47 -21.55 -8.31
CA LYS A 4 -30.73 -20.64 -9.19
C LYS A 4 -30.50 -19.35 -8.42
N GLU A 5 -29.25 -19.07 -8.03
CA GLU A 5 -28.87 -17.77 -7.47
C GLU A 5 -29.20 -16.68 -8.51
N LEU A 6 -29.95 -15.66 -8.10
CA LEU A 6 -30.28 -14.52 -8.97
C LEU A 6 -28.96 -13.83 -9.38
N PRO A 7 -28.82 -13.36 -10.64
CA PRO A 7 -27.58 -12.76 -11.15
C PRO A 7 -27.04 -11.60 -10.30
N GLY A 8 -27.90 -10.93 -9.52
CA GLY A 8 -27.50 -9.89 -8.56
C GLY A 8 -26.90 -10.37 -7.23
N GLN A 9 -27.12 -11.63 -6.83
CA GLN A 9 -26.55 -12.20 -5.60
C GLN A 9 -25.13 -12.76 -5.83
N ALA A 10 -24.88 -13.36 -6.99
CA ALA A 10 -23.54 -13.82 -7.39
C ALA A 10 -22.55 -12.65 -7.56
N ALA A 11 -22.97 -11.58 -8.25
CA ALA A 11 -22.15 -10.37 -8.40
C ALA A 11 -21.88 -9.66 -7.05
N LYS A 12 -22.81 -9.73 -6.10
CA LYS A 12 -22.60 -9.24 -4.72
C LYS A 12 -21.55 -10.06 -3.98
N LYS A 13 -21.62 -11.39 -4.01
CA LYS A 13 -20.63 -12.30 -3.41
C LYS A 13 -19.24 -12.15 -4.03
N GLU A 14 -19.15 -12.01 -5.35
CA GLU A 14 -17.87 -11.80 -6.05
C GLU A 14 -17.24 -10.45 -5.70
N ALA A 15 -18.04 -9.37 -5.69
CA ALA A 15 -17.58 -8.08 -5.23
C ALA A 15 -17.20 -8.09 -3.74
N GLU A 16 -17.95 -8.82 -2.90
CA GLU A 16 -17.67 -9.02 -1.47
C GLU A 16 -16.35 -9.75 -1.21
N GLY A 17 -15.97 -10.70 -2.08
CA GLY A 17 -14.66 -11.34 -2.04
C GLY A 17 -13.55 -10.41 -2.54
N LEU A 18 -13.80 -9.69 -3.64
CA LEU A 18 -12.81 -8.88 -4.36
C LEU A 18 -12.12 -7.83 -3.48
N PHE A 19 -12.88 -7.07 -2.67
CA PHE A 19 -12.33 -6.01 -1.80
C PHE A 19 -11.47 -6.53 -0.64
N PHE A 20 -11.63 -7.80 -0.27
CA PHE A 20 -10.79 -8.47 0.73
C PHE A 20 -9.74 -9.37 0.09
N THR A 21 -9.64 -9.39 -1.25
CA THR A 21 -8.58 -10.16 -1.90
C THR A 21 -7.21 -9.56 -1.54
N PRO A 22 -6.21 -10.43 -1.34
CA PRO A 22 -4.83 -10.00 -1.16
C PRO A 22 -4.32 -9.14 -2.32
N ALA A 23 -4.82 -9.35 -3.55
CA ALA A 23 -4.47 -8.55 -4.72
C ALA A 23 -5.09 -7.15 -4.70
N PHE A 24 -6.37 -7.01 -4.35
CA PHE A 24 -6.98 -5.68 -4.21
C PHE A 24 -6.24 -4.87 -3.15
N GLN A 25 -6.01 -5.44 -1.97
CA GLN A 25 -5.28 -4.76 -0.89
C GLN A 25 -3.84 -4.40 -1.30
N ALA A 26 -3.14 -5.29 -1.99
CA ALA A 26 -1.79 -4.99 -2.49
C ALA A 26 -1.80 -3.85 -3.52
N LEU A 27 -2.75 -3.85 -4.47
CA LEU A 27 -2.85 -2.83 -5.53
C LEU A 27 -3.34 -1.48 -5.04
N THR A 28 -4.26 -1.45 -4.08
CA THR A 28 -4.95 -0.22 -3.69
C THR A 28 -4.49 0.34 -2.35
N ILE A 29 -3.81 -0.45 -1.53
CA ILE A 29 -3.23 0.01 -0.26
C ILE A 29 -1.69 -0.12 -0.33
N GLY A 30 -1.18 -1.29 -0.71
CA GLY A 30 0.26 -1.56 -0.75
C GLY A 30 1.04 -0.72 -1.77
N VAL A 31 0.61 -0.72 -3.04
CA VAL A 31 1.27 0.04 -4.11
C VAL A 31 1.29 1.54 -3.81
N PRO A 32 0.19 2.18 -3.37
CA PRO A 32 0.23 3.58 -2.92
C PRO A 32 1.26 3.86 -1.82
N PHE A 33 1.38 2.99 -0.80
CA PHE A 33 2.41 3.16 0.23
C PHE A 33 3.82 3.08 -0.34
N CYS A 34 4.07 2.20 -1.31
CA CYS A 34 5.36 2.14 -2.00
C CYS A 34 5.62 3.44 -2.78
N VAL A 35 4.61 3.96 -3.47
CA VAL A 35 4.68 5.23 -4.20
C VAL A 35 5.02 6.39 -3.28
N PHE A 36 4.37 6.50 -2.11
CA PHE A 36 4.66 7.58 -1.16
C PHE A 36 6.10 7.53 -0.66
N LYS A 37 6.60 6.34 -0.28
CA LYS A 37 8.00 6.18 0.14
C LYS A 37 8.96 6.56 -0.98
N MET A 38 8.70 6.11 -2.21
CA MET A 38 9.55 6.39 -3.37
C MET A 38 9.60 7.89 -3.69
N LEU A 39 8.44 8.55 -3.76
CA LEU A 39 8.35 9.99 -4.06
C LEU A 39 8.94 10.84 -2.92
N PHE A 40 8.73 10.44 -1.66
CA PHE A 40 9.39 11.08 -0.53
C PHE A 40 10.92 10.97 -0.65
N GLY A 41 11.45 9.79 -0.97
CA GLY A 41 12.88 9.59 -1.16
C GLY A 41 13.45 10.45 -2.29
N LEU A 42 12.74 10.59 -3.40
CA LEU A 42 13.14 11.50 -4.49
C LEU A 42 13.14 12.98 -4.06
N ALA A 43 12.13 13.44 -3.33
CA ALA A 43 12.14 14.80 -2.78
C ALA A 43 13.26 15.01 -1.77
N ALA A 44 13.52 14.02 -0.90
CA ALA A 44 14.62 14.05 0.05
C ALA A 44 15.98 14.13 -0.65
N LEU A 45 16.19 13.40 -1.75
CA LEU A 45 17.40 13.52 -2.57
C LEU A 45 17.55 14.92 -3.18
N ARG A 46 16.46 15.54 -3.65
CA ARG A 46 16.48 16.90 -4.21
C ARG A 46 16.74 17.97 -3.15
N ALA A 47 16.32 17.74 -1.91
CA ALA A 47 16.55 18.63 -0.78
C ALA A 47 17.90 18.39 -0.08
N ALA A 48 18.57 17.26 -0.33
CA ALA A 48 19.79 16.89 0.36
C ALA A 48 21.04 17.51 -0.27
N ALA A 49 21.98 17.93 0.58
CA ALA A 49 23.35 18.15 0.16
C ALA A 49 24.00 16.81 -0.26
N PRO A 50 24.87 16.81 -1.30
CA PRO A 50 25.59 15.60 -1.69
C PRO A 50 26.31 14.97 -0.50
N GLN A 51 26.17 13.65 -0.32
CA GLN A 51 26.83 12.86 0.74
C GLN A 51 26.40 13.19 2.19
N GLY A 52 25.37 14.04 2.39
CA GLY A 52 24.81 14.31 3.71
C GLY A 52 23.97 13.15 4.26
N ALA A 53 23.66 13.18 5.56
CA ALA A 53 22.83 12.16 6.21
C ALA A 53 21.46 11.98 5.54
N LEU A 54 20.84 13.08 5.10
CA LEU A 54 19.57 13.07 4.36
C LEU A 54 19.70 12.36 3.00
N TYR A 55 20.85 12.48 2.33
CA TYR A 55 21.11 11.81 1.05
C TYR A 55 21.13 10.29 1.22
N ILE A 56 21.84 9.80 2.24
CA ILE A 56 21.90 8.37 2.58
C ILE A 56 20.51 7.86 2.98
N PHE A 57 19.82 8.60 3.86
CA PHE A 57 18.47 8.26 4.30
C PHE A 57 17.49 8.15 3.12
N ALA A 58 17.55 9.08 2.17
CA ALA A 58 16.70 9.07 0.99
C ALA A 58 16.89 7.80 0.14
N TRP A 59 18.14 7.39 -0.08
CA TRP A 59 18.44 6.13 -0.77
C TRP A 59 17.93 4.90 -0.02
N LEU A 60 18.05 4.88 1.31
CA LEU A 60 17.53 3.79 2.13
C LEU A 60 16.00 3.68 2.01
N ILE A 61 15.28 4.81 2.06
CA ILE A 61 13.83 4.82 1.89
C ILE A 61 13.44 4.37 0.48
N MET A 62 14.14 4.80 -0.56
CA MET A 62 13.88 4.37 -1.94
C MET A 62 14.12 2.88 -2.14
N ALA A 63 15.21 2.34 -1.60
CA ALA A 63 15.52 0.92 -1.66
C ALA A 63 14.45 0.09 -0.94
N TRP A 64 14.00 0.55 0.23
CA TRP A 64 12.91 -0.08 0.97
C TRP A 64 11.58 -0.01 0.21
N ALA A 65 11.26 1.13 -0.39
CA ALA A 65 10.08 1.29 -1.24
C ALA A 65 10.07 0.32 -2.44
N ALA A 66 11.23 0.13 -3.08
CA ALA A 66 11.38 -0.82 -4.18
C ALA A 66 11.18 -2.27 -3.72
N ALA A 67 11.72 -2.65 -2.57
CA ALA A 67 11.50 -3.97 -1.99
C ALA A 67 10.01 -4.21 -1.68
N ASP A 68 9.35 -3.27 -1.01
CA ASP A 68 7.91 -3.34 -0.73
C ASP A 68 7.07 -3.44 -2.01
N LEU A 69 7.45 -2.71 -3.07
CA LEU A 69 6.75 -2.76 -4.35
C LEU A 69 6.87 -4.16 -4.98
N ILE A 70 8.08 -4.71 -5.03
CA ILE A 70 8.32 -6.06 -5.57
C ILE A 70 7.47 -7.09 -4.82
N MET A 71 7.43 -7.03 -3.48
CA MET A 71 6.60 -7.96 -2.69
C MET A 71 5.10 -7.81 -2.95
N ASN A 72 4.60 -6.57 -3.06
CA ASN A 72 3.20 -6.35 -3.40
C ASN A 72 2.88 -6.85 -4.81
N LEU A 73 3.76 -6.66 -5.79
CA LEU A 73 3.58 -7.17 -7.15
C LEU A 73 3.63 -8.70 -7.22
N ILE A 74 4.53 -9.34 -6.49
CA ILE A 74 4.58 -10.80 -6.40
C ILE A 74 3.28 -11.33 -5.81
N ARG A 75 2.76 -10.72 -4.75
CA ARG A 75 1.48 -11.13 -4.15
C ARG A 75 0.33 -11.05 -5.16
N VAL A 76 0.26 -9.98 -5.94
CA VAL A 76 -0.74 -9.81 -7.00
C VAL A 76 -0.57 -10.89 -8.07
N PHE A 77 0.66 -11.14 -8.54
CA PHE A 77 0.95 -12.14 -9.55
C PHE A 77 0.54 -13.56 -9.13
N TYR A 78 0.90 -13.98 -7.91
CA TYR A 78 0.53 -15.31 -7.39
C TYR A 78 -0.98 -15.45 -7.23
N HIS A 79 -1.67 -14.40 -6.77
CA HIS A 79 -3.13 -14.39 -6.68
C HIS A 79 -3.78 -14.56 -8.06
N LEU A 80 -3.31 -13.82 -9.08
CA LEU A 80 -3.79 -13.94 -10.46
C LEU A 80 -3.49 -15.33 -11.06
N ALA A 81 -2.39 -15.95 -10.67
CA ALA A 81 -2.03 -17.31 -11.09
C ALA A 81 -2.83 -18.42 -10.35
N GLY A 82 -3.74 -18.05 -9.44
CA GLY A 82 -4.52 -19.01 -8.64
C GLY A 82 -3.67 -19.83 -7.66
N ARG A 83 -2.46 -19.37 -7.33
CA ARG A 83 -1.52 -20.07 -6.44
C ARG A 83 -1.46 -19.39 -5.07
N ALA A 84 -1.25 -20.18 -4.03
CA ALA A 84 -0.92 -19.63 -2.71
C ALA A 84 0.39 -18.82 -2.82
N SER A 85 0.35 -17.54 -2.46
CA SER A 85 1.53 -16.69 -2.47
C SER A 85 2.49 -17.12 -1.35
N PRO A 86 3.79 -17.32 -1.61
CA PRO A 86 4.79 -17.54 -0.56
C PRO A 86 5.01 -16.28 0.31
N ILE A 87 4.53 -15.12 -0.16
CA ILE A 87 4.68 -13.81 0.47
C ILE A 87 3.31 -13.31 0.95
N GLU A 88 3.13 -13.35 2.27
CA GLU A 88 1.90 -12.88 2.93
C GLU A 88 1.99 -11.39 3.36
N TYR A 89 3.20 -10.82 3.47
CA TYR A 89 3.41 -9.47 4.03
C TYR A 89 4.45 -8.60 3.27
N CYS A 90 4.52 -7.28 3.56
CA CYS A 90 5.54 -6.33 3.05
C CYS A 90 6.91 -6.55 3.73
N THR A 91 8.00 -5.88 3.30
CA THR A 91 9.38 -6.18 3.76
C THR A 91 9.49 -6.19 5.28
N LEU A 92 8.95 -5.16 5.92
CA LEU A 92 9.02 -4.99 7.38
C LEU A 92 8.24 -6.09 8.11
N ALA A 93 7.07 -6.44 7.58
CA ALA A 93 6.20 -7.47 8.16
C ALA A 93 6.70 -8.90 7.87
N GLN A 94 7.42 -9.08 6.76
CA GLN A 94 8.18 -10.30 6.48
C GLN A 94 9.32 -10.45 7.49
N ALA A 95 10.04 -9.36 7.82
CA ALA A 95 11.03 -9.35 8.89
C ALA A 95 10.39 -9.62 10.27
N GLY A 96 9.18 -9.08 10.50
CA GLY A 96 8.39 -9.34 11.70
C GLY A 96 7.98 -10.81 11.89
N ARG A 97 8.04 -11.66 10.86
CA ARG A 97 7.87 -13.12 11.02
C ARG A 97 9.00 -13.75 11.85
N PHE A 98 10.22 -13.21 11.80
CA PHE A 98 11.31 -13.69 12.67
C PHE A 98 11.07 -13.37 14.15
N PHE A 99 10.15 -12.46 14.45
CA PHE A 99 9.76 -12.05 15.79
C PHE A 99 8.32 -12.50 16.15
N ASP A 100 7.75 -13.44 15.38
CA ASP A 100 6.38 -13.98 15.52
C ASP A 100 5.26 -12.93 15.53
N ARG A 101 5.54 -11.69 15.10
CA ARG A 101 4.59 -10.55 15.15
C ARG A 101 4.47 -9.81 13.81
N PRO A 102 4.20 -10.47 12.67
CA PRO A 102 4.16 -9.83 11.36
C PRO A 102 3.14 -8.68 11.25
N ARG A 103 2.01 -8.78 11.95
CA ARG A 103 0.97 -7.74 11.96
C ARG A 103 1.41 -6.44 12.62
N LEU A 104 2.25 -6.51 13.65
CA LEU A 104 2.78 -5.32 14.33
C LEU A 104 3.70 -4.54 13.39
N PHE A 105 4.61 -5.25 12.72
CA PHE A 105 5.52 -4.63 11.75
C PHE A 105 4.79 -4.06 10.54
N LEU A 106 3.66 -4.65 10.13
CA LEU A 106 2.79 -4.06 9.09
C LEU A 106 2.15 -2.75 9.57
N ALA A 107 1.70 -2.70 10.83
CA ALA A 107 1.16 -1.48 11.42
C ALA A 107 2.23 -0.38 11.54
N VAL A 108 3.47 -0.74 11.87
CA VAL A 108 4.62 0.18 11.88
C VAL A 108 4.92 0.70 10.47
N ASP A 109 4.96 -0.16 9.45
CA ASP A 109 5.13 0.24 8.05
C ASP A 109 4.04 1.24 7.60
N THR A 110 2.81 0.97 8.01
CA THR A 110 1.65 1.83 7.74
C THR A 110 1.80 3.17 8.45
N LEU A 111 2.19 3.18 9.73
CA LEU A 111 2.42 4.38 10.52
C LEU A 111 3.52 5.25 9.89
N ILE A 112 4.65 4.65 9.54
CA ILE A 112 5.76 5.35 8.87
C ILE A 112 5.28 5.95 7.55
N SER A 113 4.55 5.18 6.73
CA SER A 113 4.03 5.68 5.45
C SER A 113 3.11 6.88 5.65
N PHE A 114 2.19 6.85 6.62
CA PHE A 114 1.35 8.01 6.94
C PHE A 114 2.16 9.19 7.48
N SER A 115 3.16 8.97 8.32
CA SER A 115 4.05 10.04 8.79
C SER A 115 4.79 10.72 7.64
N LEU A 116 5.25 9.96 6.64
CA LEU A 116 5.87 10.52 5.43
C LEU A 116 4.87 11.37 4.63
N ILE A 117 3.64 10.89 4.45
CA ILE A 117 2.56 11.66 3.77
C ILE A 117 2.31 12.98 4.51
N CYS A 118 2.10 12.93 5.83
CA CYS A 118 1.89 14.11 6.65
C CYS A 118 3.06 15.09 6.55
N PHE A 119 4.30 14.59 6.59
CA PHE A 119 5.49 15.41 6.45
C PHE A 119 5.53 16.11 5.08
N VAL A 120 5.32 15.39 3.97
CA VAL A 120 5.36 15.98 2.61
C VAL A 120 4.32 17.09 2.44
N LEU A 121 3.11 16.87 2.98
CA LEU A 121 2.03 17.84 2.90
C LEU A 121 2.28 19.06 3.80
N TRP A 122 2.69 18.83 5.05
CA TRP A 122 2.89 19.91 6.02
C TRP A 122 4.13 20.76 5.72
N SER A 123 5.25 20.14 5.32
CA SER A 123 6.50 20.84 5.00
C SER A 123 6.49 21.53 3.64
N GLY A 124 5.46 21.32 2.82
CA GLY A 124 5.38 21.85 1.46
C GLY A 124 6.29 21.15 0.45
N TRP A 125 6.90 20.02 0.80
CA TRP A 125 7.79 19.26 -0.09
C TRP A 125 7.09 18.71 -1.33
N ILE A 126 5.76 18.70 -1.36
CA ILE A 126 5.00 18.43 -2.57
C ILE A 126 5.38 19.38 -3.73
N ALA A 127 5.89 20.58 -3.45
CA ALA A 127 6.38 21.52 -4.45
C ALA A 127 7.70 21.08 -5.11
N LEU A 128 8.45 20.14 -4.51
CA LEU A 128 9.66 19.57 -5.08
C LEU A 128 9.37 18.47 -6.12
N PHE A 129 8.10 18.10 -6.29
CA PHE A 129 7.69 17.10 -7.26
C PHE A 129 7.55 17.71 -8.65
N THR A 130 7.97 16.93 -9.65
CA THR A 130 7.62 17.22 -11.04
C THR A 130 6.11 17.01 -11.26
N PRO A 131 5.51 17.57 -12.33
CA PRO A 131 4.08 17.39 -12.59
C PRO A 131 3.63 15.92 -12.66
N ARG A 132 4.51 15.03 -13.17
CA ARG A 132 4.23 13.59 -13.25
C ARG A 132 4.23 12.93 -11.87
N GLU A 133 5.17 13.31 -11.01
CA GLU A 133 5.27 12.80 -9.64
C GLU A 133 4.11 13.30 -8.78
N ALA A 134 3.71 14.57 -8.93
CA ALA A 134 2.53 15.12 -8.26
C ALA A 134 1.26 14.39 -8.72
N CYS A 135 1.09 14.16 -10.03
CA CYS A 135 -0.02 13.37 -10.55
C CYS A 135 -0.06 11.96 -9.94
N LEU A 136 1.09 11.28 -9.90
CA LEU A 136 1.21 9.96 -9.30
C LEU A 136 0.89 9.98 -7.79
N TRP A 137 1.36 10.99 -7.06
CA TRP A 137 1.05 11.20 -5.65
C TRP A 137 -0.45 11.38 -5.41
N TYR A 138 -1.13 12.22 -6.21
CA TYR A 138 -2.56 12.45 -6.09
C TYR A 138 -3.38 11.20 -6.45
N ALA A 139 -2.97 10.47 -7.49
CA ALA A 139 -3.59 9.21 -7.87
C ALA A 139 -3.44 8.16 -6.76
N ALA A 140 -2.23 8.01 -6.20
CA ALA A 140 -1.96 7.10 -5.10
C ALA A 140 -2.75 7.47 -3.83
N THR A 141 -2.81 8.76 -3.50
CA THR A 141 -3.58 9.28 -2.34
C THR A 141 -5.07 8.98 -2.50
N THR A 142 -5.63 9.30 -3.67
CA THR A 142 -7.03 9.04 -3.99
C THR A 142 -7.34 7.54 -3.88
N LEU A 143 -6.52 6.70 -4.53
CA LEU A 143 -6.71 5.26 -4.52
C LEU A 143 -6.62 4.69 -3.10
N ASN A 144 -5.63 5.13 -2.32
CA ASN A 144 -5.42 4.67 -0.95
C ASN A 144 -6.59 5.04 -0.03
N LEU A 145 -6.97 6.32 0.02
CA LEU A 145 -8.01 6.81 0.92
C LEU A 145 -9.40 6.26 0.58
N ILE A 146 -9.76 6.24 -0.71
CA ILE A 146 -11.03 5.65 -1.14
C ILE A 146 -11.08 4.17 -0.79
N SER A 147 -10.00 3.42 -1.05
CA SER A 147 -9.98 1.98 -0.80
C SER A 147 -10.04 1.64 0.68
N VAL A 148 -9.29 2.35 1.53
CA VAL A 148 -9.38 2.20 2.99
C VAL A 148 -10.80 2.51 3.48
N SER A 149 -11.42 3.58 2.97
CA SER A 149 -12.77 3.98 3.35
C SER A 149 -13.81 2.93 2.95
N ILE A 150 -13.72 2.39 1.73
CA ILE A 150 -14.60 1.31 1.26
C ILE A 150 -14.45 0.06 2.13
N VAL A 151 -13.20 -0.35 2.42
CA VAL A 151 -12.92 -1.52 3.27
C VAL A 151 -13.51 -1.32 4.67
N ASN A 152 -13.34 -0.14 5.27
CA ASN A 152 -13.88 0.17 6.60
C ASN A 152 -15.41 0.15 6.63
N ILE A 153 -16.07 0.81 5.67
CA ILE A 153 -17.55 0.80 5.55
C ILE A 153 -18.05 -0.64 5.44
N ARG A 154 -17.37 -1.49 4.65
CA ARG A 154 -17.74 -2.89 4.47
C ARG A 154 -17.52 -3.75 5.71
N ILE A 155 -16.46 -3.50 6.47
CA ILE A 155 -16.24 -4.18 7.76
C ILE A 155 -17.39 -3.86 8.72
N GLU A 156 -17.80 -2.60 8.78
CA GLU A 156 -18.89 -2.17 9.67
C GLU A 156 -20.25 -2.76 9.27
N LEU A 157 -20.57 -2.74 7.97
CA LEU A 157 -21.78 -3.38 7.45
C LEU A 157 -21.86 -4.89 7.75
N ARG A 158 -20.71 -5.58 7.87
CA ARG A 158 -20.67 -7.00 8.24
C ARG A 158 -20.76 -7.25 9.74
N ARG A 159 -20.39 -6.28 10.58
CA ARG A 159 -20.54 -6.39 12.04
C ARG A 159 -21.98 -6.14 12.50
N GLY A 160 -22.74 -5.35 11.73
CA GLY A 160 -24.14 -5.04 12.00
C GLY A 160 -25.17 -5.98 11.35
N SER A 161 -24.72 -7.03 10.65
CA SER A 161 -25.58 -8.09 10.07
C SER A 161 -25.40 -9.40 10.82
#